data_AF-A0A023EIP9-F1
#
_entry.id   AF-A0A023EIP9-F1
#
_cell.length_a   1.000
_cell.length_b   1.000
_cell.length_c   1.000
_cell.angle_alpha   90.00
_cell.angle_beta   90.00
_cell.angle_gamma   90.00
#
_symmetry.space_group_name_H-M   'P 1'
#
loop_
_entity.id
_entity.type
_entity.pdbx_description
1 polymer ?
#
loop_
_entity_poly.entity_id
_entity_poly.type
_entity_poly.pdbx_seq_one_letter_code
_entity_poly.pdbx_strand_id
1 'polypeptide(L)'
;MARSFFVSLIALLIAAPLVCLGEVNPCVLNPFNKTCIADNLRAKYEEVISLKYKFDVLLIDVRTPEELACTGSIPTSINIPLATVSDELKLAPSLFLCKYGRKKPGLNDLIIFYCHSGNRAATAALAAVQLGFRNVKNYVGSWIEYATHHCLPLDSSGATPQPCKTTTSM
;
A
#
# COMPACT_ATOMS: atom_id res chain seq x y z
N MET A 1 59.66 -28.43 45.68
CA MET A 1 58.58 -29.38 45.34
C MET A 1 57.27 -28.87 45.94
N ALA A 2 56.31 -28.46 45.10
CA ALA A 2 54.86 -28.28 45.40
C ALA A 2 54.22 -27.64 44.15
N ARG A 3 53.81 -28.43 43.15
CA ARG A 3 52.46 -28.96 42.86
C ARG A 3 51.39 -27.90 42.56
N SER A 4 51.12 -27.78 41.25
CA SER A 4 49.88 -27.45 40.52
C SER A 4 48.59 -27.26 41.31
N PHE A 5 47.87 -26.19 40.97
CA PHE A 5 46.42 -26.25 40.76
C PHE A 5 46.05 -25.39 39.54
N PHE A 6 45.92 -26.02 38.38
CA PHE A 6 45.23 -25.48 37.22
C PHE A 6 43.73 -25.51 37.54
N VAL A 7 43.12 -24.35 37.78
CA VAL A 7 41.65 -24.22 37.83
C VAL A 7 41.19 -24.00 36.39
N SER A 8 40.75 -25.08 35.76
CA SER A 8 40.15 -25.07 34.43
C SER A 8 38.78 -24.41 34.51
N LEU A 9 38.69 -23.17 34.04
CA LEU A 9 37.44 -22.43 33.89
C LEU A 9 36.71 -23.00 32.67
N ILE A 10 35.85 -24.00 32.89
CA ILE A 10 34.95 -24.51 31.85
C ILE A 10 33.91 -23.41 31.56
N ALA A 11 34.13 -22.67 30.49
CA ALA A 11 33.13 -21.79 29.91
C ALA A 11 31.99 -22.66 29.37
N LEU A 12 30.87 -22.68 30.09
CA LEU A 12 29.64 -23.33 29.65
C LEU A 12 29.07 -22.50 28.48
N LEU A 13 29.42 -22.90 27.25
CA LEU A 13 28.78 -22.44 26.03
C LEU A 13 27.32 -22.91 26.05
N ILE A 14 26.43 -22.07 26.57
CA ILE A 14 25.00 -22.20 26.34
C ILE A 14 24.81 -21.87 24.86
N ALA A 15 24.84 -22.90 24.01
CA ALA A 15 24.35 -22.80 22.65
C ALA A 15 22.84 -22.55 22.75
N ALA A 16 22.45 -21.28 22.87
CA ALA A 16 21.09 -20.88 22.61
C ALA A 16 20.79 -21.34 21.17
N PRO A 17 19.73 -22.12 20.93
CA PRO A 17 19.41 -22.55 19.58
C PRO A 17 19.22 -21.29 18.76
N LEU A 18 20.14 -21.10 17.81
CA LEU A 18 20.11 -20.03 16.83
C LEU A 18 18.74 -20.12 16.17
N VAL A 19 17.90 -19.14 16.50
CA VAL A 19 16.53 -19.00 16.06
C VAL A 19 16.47 -19.34 14.58
N CYS A 20 15.54 -20.23 14.20
CA CYS A 20 15.22 -20.53 12.81
C CYS A 20 14.77 -19.23 12.10
N LEU A 21 15.71 -18.44 11.59
CA LEU A 21 15.43 -17.33 10.70
C LEU A 21 15.10 -17.91 9.32
N GLY A 22 13.95 -18.57 9.22
CA GLY A 22 13.36 -18.84 7.92
C GLY A 22 12.99 -17.51 7.30
N GLU A 23 13.56 -17.17 6.15
CA GLU A 23 13.12 -16.03 5.36
C GLU A 23 11.63 -16.21 5.04
N VAL A 24 10.77 -15.49 5.76
CA VAL A 24 9.34 -15.50 5.50
C VAL A 24 9.10 -14.84 4.15
N ASN A 25 8.61 -15.62 3.20
CA ASN A 25 8.29 -15.13 1.87
C ASN A 25 7.28 -13.97 1.99
N PRO A 26 7.62 -12.74 1.53
CA PRO A 26 6.80 -11.55 1.74
C PRO A 26 5.42 -11.63 1.05
N CYS A 27 5.28 -12.53 0.08
CA CYS A 27 4.04 -12.80 -0.66
C CYS A 27 3.05 -13.64 0.14
N VAL A 28 3.57 -14.54 1.00
CA VAL A 28 2.74 -15.32 1.92
C VAL A 28 2.19 -14.41 3.01
N LEU A 29 2.98 -13.43 3.45
CA LEU A 29 2.55 -12.45 4.44
C LEU A 29 1.53 -11.45 3.85
N ASN A 30 1.74 -10.99 2.62
CA ASN A 30 0.83 -10.10 1.94
C ASN A 30 0.67 -10.47 0.46
N PRO A 31 -0.48 -11.05 0.04
CA PRO A 31 -0.71 -11.44 -1.36
C PRO A 31 -0.82 -10.24 -2.31
N PHE A 32 -0.95 -9.01 -1.79
CA PHE A 32 -0.97 -7.78 -2.58
C PHE A 32 0.42 -7.14 -2.75
N ASN A 33 1.48 -7.80 -2.27
CA ASN A 33 2.85 -7.31 -2.41
C ASN A 33 3.20 -7.14 -3.90
N LYS A 34 3.68 -5.94 -4.26
CA LYS A 34 3.95 -5.55 -5.66
C LYS A 34 4.87 -6.50 -6.42
N THR A 35 5.75 -7.23 -5.74
CA THR A 35 6.75 -8.12 -6.36
C THR A 35 6.14 -9.44 -6.85
N CYS A 36 4.99 -9.84 -6.31
CA CYS A 36 4.44 -11.20 -6.47
C CYS A 36 2.92 -11.26 -6.42
N ILE A 37 2.27 -10.11 -6.56
CA ILE A 37 0.81 -10.02 -6.63
C ILE A 37 0.29 -10.82 -7.83
N ALA A 38 -0.74 -11.62 -7.60
CA ALA A 38 -1.44 -12.33 -8.67
C ALA A 38 -2.24 -11.34 -9.54
N ASP A 39 -2.37 -11.63 -10.84
CA ASP A 39 -3.01 -10.73 -11.80
C ASP A 39 -4.45 -10.36 -11.45
N ASN A 40 -5.21 -11.27 -10.83
CA ASN A 40 -6.59 -11.03 -10.40
C ASN A 40 -6.70 -10.05 -9.22
N LEU A 41 -5.64 -9.91 -8.42
CA LEU A 41 -5.55 -8.96 -7.29
C LEU A 41 -4.93 -7.62 -7.72
N ARG A 42 -4.43 -7.53 -8.95
CA ARG A 42 -3.80 -6.33 -9.50
C ARG A 42 -4.80 -5.54 -10.33
N ALA A 43 -4.98 -4.27 -9.99
CA ALA A 43 -5.69 -3.34 -10.88
C ALA A 43 -4.70 -2.82 -11.94
N LYS A 44 -5.19 -2.68 -13.18
CA LYS A 44 -4.41 -2.12 -14.31
C LYS A 44 -4.75 -0.65 -14.53
N TYR A 45 -3.85 0.10 -15.18
CA TYR A 45 -4.07 1.51 -15.50
C TYR A 45 -5.40 1.74 -16.24
N GLU A 46 -5.69 0.91 -17.26
CA GLU A 46 -6.92 1.01 -18.07
C GLU A 46 -8.18 0.80 -17.22
N GLU A 47 -8.12 -0.10 -16.24
CA GLU A 47 -9.20 -0.34 -15.30
C GLU A 47 -9.46 0.92 -14.46
N VAL A 48 -8.40 1.54 -13.93
CA VAL A 48 -8.47 2.75 -13.09
C VAL A 48 -9.03 3.95 -13.85
N ILE A 49 -8.56 4.23 -15.07
CA ILE A 49 -9.08 5.36 -15.86
C ILE A 49 -10.52 5.15 -16.33
N SER A 50 -10.98 3.90 -16.42
CA SER A 50 -12.36 3.58 -16.79
C SER A 50 -13.37 3.86 -15.66
N LEU A 51 -12.90 4.05 -14.42
CA LEU A 51 -13.76 4.23 -13.24
C LEU A 51 -14.60 5.50 -13.28
N LYS A 52 -14.24 6.50 -14.10
CA LYS A 52 -15.08 7.68 -14.37
C LYS A 52 -16.51 7.34 -14.84
N TYR A 53 -16.72 6.14 -15.35
CA TYR A 53 -18.02 5.64 -15.81
C TYR A 53 -18.62 4.55 -14.90
N LYS A 54 -17.96 4.23 -13.77
CA LYS A 54 -18.35 3.15 -12.84
C LYS A 54 -18.46 3.67 -11.40
N PHE A 55 -19.66 4.07 -11.01
CA PHE A 55 -19.90 4.67 -9.69
C PHE A 55 -19.90 3.66 -8.54
N ASP A 56 -20.11 2.37 -8.84
CA ASP A 56 -20.17 1.27 -7.87
C ASP A 56 -18.79 0.76 -7.42
N VAL A 57 -17.71 1.24 -8.05
CA VAL A 57 -16.34 0.90 -7.66
C VAL A 57 -15.78 2.00 -6.78
N LEU A 58 -15.16 1.62 -5.66
CA LEU A 58 -14.50 2.56 -4.77
C LEU A 58 -12.99 2.55 -4.98
N LEU A 59 -12.47 3.65 -5.52
CA LEU A 59 -11.03 3.92 -5.61
C LEU A 59 -10.58 4.71 -4.37
N ILE A 60 -9.62 4.18 -3.62
CA ILE A 60 -9.14 4.77 -2.37
C ILE A 60 -7.66 5.13 -2.50
N ASP A 61 -7.35 6.42 -2.31
CA ASP A 61 -6.00 6.94 -2.17
C ASP A 61 -5.57 6.86 -0.71
N VAL A 62 -4.55 6.04 -0.41
CA VAL A 62 -4.05 5.86 0.98
C VAL A 62 -2.82 6.71 1.31
N ARG A 63 -2.51 7.70 0.46
CA ARG A 63 -1.50 8.72 0.75
C ARG A 63 -1.95 9.70 1.83
N THR A 64 -1.03 10.50 2.35
CA THR A 64 -1.38 11.56 3.30
C THR A 64 -2.02 12.75 2.58
N PRO A 65 -2.87 13.54 3.26
CA PRO A 65 -3.49 14.72 2.65
C PRO A 65 -2.46 15.73 2.10
N GLU A 66 -1.28 15.82 2.71
CA GLU A 66 -0.20 16.71 2.28
C GLU A 66 0.38 16.30 0.93
N GLU A 67 0.55 15.00 0.67
CA GLU A 67 0.96 14.50 -0.65
C GLU A 67 -0.05 14.90 -1.74
N LEU A 68 -1.35 14.83 -1.42
CA LEU A 68 -2.42 15.20 -2.33
C LEU A 68 -2.47 16.72 -2.57
N ALA A 69 -2.21 17.53 -1.54
CA ALA A 69 -2.17 18.98 -1.68
C ALA A 69 -1.08 19.43 -2.68
N CYS A 70 0.02 18.70 -2.78
CA CYS A 70 1.12 19.00 -3.70
C CYS A 70 0.93 18.44 -5.11
N THR A 71 0.41 17.22 -5.23
CA THR A 71 0.42 16.47 -6.50
C THR A 71 -0.96 16.31 -7.13
N GLY A 72 -2.03 16.49 -6.36
CA GLY A 72 -3.38 16.10 -6.73
C GLY A 72 -3.67 14.64 -6.45
N SER A 73 -4.75 14.13 -7.04
CA SER A 73 -5.23 12.76 -6.87
C SER A 73 -5.83 12.23 -8.16
N ILE A 74 -6.00 10.91 -8.25
CA ILE A 74 -6.67 10.29 -9.40
C ILE A 74 -8.16 10.67 -9.33
N PRO A 75 -8.77 11.18 -10.42
CA PRO A 75 -10.20 11.50 -10.44
C PRO A 75 -11.05 10.32 -9.96
N THR A 76 -12.17 10.62 -9.29
CA THR A 76 -13.09 9.66 -8.65
C THR A 76 -12.58 8.94 -7.40
N SER A 77 -11.30 9.11 -7.03
CA SER A 77 -10.80 8.60 -5.76
C SER A 77 -11.31 9.38 -4.56
N ILE A 78 -11.33 8.72 -3.40
CA ILE A 78 -11.42 9.38 -2.10
C ILE A 78 -10.12 9.16 -1.33
N ASN A 79 -9.71 10.13 -0.52
CA ASN A 79 -8.53 9.97 0.33
C ASN A 79 -8.91 9.35 1.67
N ILE A 80 -8.32 8.20 1.98
CA ILE A 80 -8.38 7.56 3.28
C ILE A 80 -6.95 7.11 3.63
N PRO A 81 -6.18 7.91 4.40
CA PRO A 81 -4.79 7.60 4.69
C PRO A 81 -4.59 6.20 5.28
N LEU A 82 -3.46 5.56 4.96
CA LEU A 82 -3.15 4.20 5.42
C LEU A 82 -3.31 4.04 6.94
N ALA A 83 -2.96 5.06 7.72
CA ALA A 83 -3.03 5.02 9.18
C ALA A 83 -4.46 4.85 9.72
N THR A 84 -5.48 5.33 9.00
CA THR A 84 -6.88 5.31 9.46
C THR A 84 -7.76 4.35 8.66
N VAL A 85 -7.29 3.85 7.51
CA VAL A 85 -8.10 3.07 6.56
C VAL A 85 -8.88 1.91 7.18
N SER A 86 -8.28 1.18 8.13
CA SER A 86 -8.95 0.06 8.81
C SER A 86 -10.17 0.51 9.61
N ASP A 87 -10.08 1.63 10.33
CA ASP A 87 -11.18 2.13 11.16
C ASP A 87 -12.25 2.83 10.33
N GLU A 88 -11.84 3.54 9.29
CA GLU A 88 -12.75 4.19 8.34
C GLU A 88 -13.60 3.16 7.59
N LEU A 89 -13.01 2.02 7.22
CA LEU A 89 -13.75 0.89 6.62
C LEU A 89 -14.65 0.14 7.61
N LYS A 90 -14.59 0.42 8.92
CA LYS A 90 -15.53 -0.13 9.92
C LYS A 90 -16.72 0.79 10.19
N LEU A 91 -16.68 2.07 9.79
CA LEU A 91 -17.75 3.04 10.04
C LEU A 91 -19.13 2.56 9.57
N ALA A 92 -20.20 3.00 10.24
CA ALA A 92 -21.55 2.78 9.74
C ALA A 92 -21.73 3.37 8.33
N PRO A 93 -22.54 2.76 7.43
CA PRO A 93 -22.71 3.26 6.06
C PRO A 93 -23.13 4.74 5.96
N SER A 94 -23.98 5.21 6.88
CA SER A 94 -24.42 6.62 6.94
C SER A 94 -23.29 7.58 7.31
N LEU A 95 -22.44 7.22 8.27
CA LEU A 95 -21.28 8.03 8.67
C LEU A 95 -20.22 8.08 7.56
N PHE A 96 -19.98 6.94 6.92
CA PHE A 96 -19.08 6.87 5.78
C PHE A 96 -19.56 7.76 4.62
N LEU A 97 -20.86 7.72 4.30
CA LEU A 97 -21.48 8.59 3.30
C LEU A 97 -21.35 10.06 3.67
N CYS A 98 -21.64 10.43 4.91
CA CYS A 98 -21.52 11.80 5.40
C CYS A 98 -20.07 12.32 5.29
N LYS A 99 -19.09 11.49 5.67
CA LYS A 99 -17.68 11.87 5.70
C LYS A 99 -17.03 11.96 4.32
N TYR A 100 -17.32 10.99 3.43
CA TYR A 100 -16.63 10.86 2.15
C TYR A 100 -17.49 11.24 0.94
N GLY A 101 -18.77 11.53 1.13
CA GLY A 101 -19.71 11.79 0.03
C GLY A 101 -19.89 10.57 -0.89
N ARG A 102 -19.51 9.37 -0.43
CA ARG A 102 -19.55 8.12 -1.20
C ARG A 102 -20.26 7.05 -0.41
N LYS A 103 -21.04 6.22 -1.10
CA LYS A 103 -21.65 5.04 -0.50
C LYS A 103 -20.55 4.12 0.03
N LYS A 104 -20.70 3.63 1.26
CA LYS A 104 -19.81 2.60 1.81
C LYS A 104 -19.91 1.33 0.96
N PRO A 105 -18.78 0.73 0.53
CA PRO A 105 -18.81 -0.51 -0.23
C PRO A 105 -19.34 -1.65 0.65
N GLY A 106 -20.16 -2.52 0.06
CA GLY A 106 -20.47 -3.83 0.62
C GLY A 106 -19.26 -4.77 0.55
N LEU A 107 -19.35 -5.91 1.23
CA LEU A 107 -18.22 -6.86 1.32
C LEU A 107 -17.80 -7.48 -0.02
N ASN A 108 -18.68 -7.44 -1.04
CA ASN A 108 -18.42 -7.99 -2.37
C ASN A 108 -18.18 -6.91 -3.43
N ASP A 109 -18.40 -5.63 -3.09
CA ASP A 109 -18.16 -4.52 -3.99
C ASP A 109 -16.66 -4.37 -4.24
N LEU A 110 -16.27 -3.94 -5.44
CA LEU A 110 -14.88 -3.80 -5.80
C LEU A 110 -14.27 -2.58 -5.11
N ILE A 111 -13.19 -2.80 -4.36
CA ILE A 111 -12.36 -1.76 -3.78
C ILE A 111 -10.98 -1.83 -4.41
N ILE A 112 -10.50 -0.70 -4.93
CA ILE A 112 -9.15 -0.56 -5.48
C ILE A 112 -8.38 0.42 -4.61
N PHE A 113 -7.25 -0.02 -4.07
CA PHE A 113 -6.34 0.85 -3.32
C PHE A 113 -5.19 1.30 -4.20
N TYR A 114 -4.76 2.55 -4.04
CA TYR A 114 -3.52 3.06 -4.60
C TYR A 114 -2.83 4.00 -3.61
N CYS A 115 -1.53 4.22 -3.80
CA CYS A 115 -0.77 5.19 -3.03
C CYS A 115 0.22 5.93 -3.94
N HIS A 116 1.45 6.17 -3.48
CA HIS A 116 2.50 6.72 -4.34
C HIS A 116 3.07 5.67 -5.31
N SER A 117 3.50 4.51 -4.79
CA SER A 117 4.25 3.48 -5.53
C SER A 117 3.75 2.04 -5.30
N GLY A 118 2.50 1.86 -4.86
CA GLY A 118 1.86 0.55 -4.66
C GLY A 118 2.12 -0.16 -3.32
N ASN A 119 3.13 0.23 -2.54
CA ASN A 119 3.49 -0.46 -1.29
C ASN A 119 2.43 -0.26 -0.19
N ARG A 120 2.08 0.98 0.11
CA ARG A 120 1.04 1.29 1.12
C ARG A 120 -0.33 0.75 0.72
N ALA A 121 -0.62 0.75 -0.58
CA ALA A 121 -1.85 0.18 -1.12
C ALA A 121 -1.93 -1.34 -0.88
N ALA A 122 -0.81 -2.07 -0.97
CA ALA A 122 -0.76 -3.48 -0.60
C ALA A 122 -1.12 -3.70 0.88
N THR A 123 -0.62 -2.85 1.79
CA THR A 123 -0.95 -2.93 3.22
C THR A 123 -2.43 -2.64 3.47
N ALA A 124 -2.98 -1.60 2.83
CA ALA A 124 -4.39 -1.26 2.94
C ALA A 124 -5.31 -2.37 2.38
N ALA A 125 -4.93 -2.96 1.24
CA ALA A 125 -5.68 -4.07 0.63
C ALA A 125 -5.73 -5.29 1.55
N LEU A 126 -4.60 -5.65 2.18
CA LEU A 126 -4.56 -6.71 3.18
C LEU A 126 -5.47 -6.40 4.38
N ALA A 127 -5.42 -5.17 4.90
CA ALA A 127 -6.28 -4.74 6.00
C ALA A 127 -7.77 -4.85 5.62
N ALA A 128 -8.16 -4.47 4.40
CA ALA A 128 -9.53 -4.61 3.93
C ALA A 128 -9.96 -6.09 3.84
N VAL A 129 -9.11 -6.97 3.33
CA VAL A 129 -9.40 -8.42 3.30
C VAL A 129 -9.57 -8.98 4.71
N GLN A 130 -8.76 -8.55 5.68
CA GLN A 130 -8.89 -8.94 7.09
C GLN A 130 -10.22 -8.47 7.72
N LEU A 131 -10.83 -7.40 7.19
CA LEU A 131 -12.16 -6.93 7.58
C LEU A 131 -13.30 -7.66 6.86
N GLY A 132 -12.99 -8.62 5.97
CA GLY A 132 -13.96 -9.46 5.27
C GLY A 132 -14.36 -8.96 3.88
N PHE A 133 -13.72 -7.91 3.35
CA PHE A 133 -13.92 -7.51 1.95
C PHE A 133 -13.30 -8.55 1.02
N ARG A 134 -14.08 -9.02 0.04
CA ARG A 134 -13.71 -10.14 -0.84
C ARG A 134 -13.18 -9.72 -2.19
N ASN A 135 -13.56 -8.54 -2.67
CA ASN A 135 -13.19 -8.03 -3.98
C ASN A 135 -12.29 -6.80 -3.82
N VAL A 136 -11.01 -7.06 -3.55
CA VAL A 136 -10.01 -6.02 -3.27
C VAL A 136 -8.88 -6.14 -4.27
N LYS A 137 -8.42 -5.00 -4.81
CA LYS A 137 -7.25 -4.93 -5.68
C LYS A 137 -6.25 -3.88 -5.22
N ASN A 138 -4.98 -4.14 -5.52
CA ASN A 138 -3.91 -3.14 -5.44
C ASN A 138 -3.59 -2.61 -6.85
N TYR A 139 -3.72 -1.31 -7.04
CA TYR A 139 -3.18 -0.63 -8.22
C TYR A 139 -1.69 -0.35 -8.00
N VAL A 140 -0.85 -1.33 -8.39
CA VAL A 140 0.59 -1.33 -8.10
C VAL A 140 1.32 -0.12 -8.69
N GLY A 141 0.98 0.29 -9.92
CA GLY A 141 1.59 1.46 -10.56
C GLY A 141 1.27 2.77 -9.85
N SER A 142 0.10 2.83 -9.19
CA SER A 142 -0.25 3.88 -8.23
C SER A 142 -0.12 5.30 -8.83
N TRP A 143 0.15 6.31 -8.00
CA TRP A 143 0.33 7.69 -8.45
C TRP A 143 1.47 7.82 -9.48
N ILE A 144 2.59 7.12 -9.32
CA ILE A 144 3.73 7.22 -10.25
C ILE A 144 3.31 6.87 -11.69
N GLU A 145 2.63 5.72 -11.90
CA GLU A 145 2.18 5.32 -13.24
C GLU A 145 1.14 6.31 -13.79
N TYR A 146 0.17 6.71 -12.96
CA TYR A 146 -0.85 7.69 -13.36
C TYR A 146 -0.22 9.04 -13.75
N ALA A 147 0.61 9.61 -12.89
CA ALA A 147 1.30 10.87 -13.13
C ALA A 147 2.23 10.81 -14.35
N THR A 148 2.81 9.65 -14.64
CA THR A 148 3.62 9.42 -15.85
C THR A 148 2.78 9.54 -17.12
N HIS A 149 1.58 8.95 -17.13
CA HIS A 149 0.67 9.04 -18.28
C HIS A 149 0.08 10.43 -18.47
N HIS A 150 -0.02 11.23 -17.40
CA HIS A 150 -0.66 12.54 -17.40
C HIS A 150 0.32 13.72 -17.25
N CYS A 151 1.63 13.46 -17.22
CA CYS A 151 2.68 14.44 -17.00
C CYS A 151 2.45 15.33 -15.76
N LEU A 152 2.08 14.71 -14.64
CA LEU A 152 1.81 15.38 -13.36
C LEU A 152 3.03 15.31 -12.41
N PRO A 153 3.13 16.21 -11.41
CA PRO A 153 4.16 16.13 -10.37
C PRO A 153 4.10 14.84 -9.55
N LEU A 154 5.26 14.26 -9.27
CA LEU A 154 5.40 13.04 -8.47
C LEU A 154 5.36 13.29 -6.96
N ASP A 155 5.81 14.47 -6.53
CA ASP A 155 5.92 14.88 -5.13
C ASP A 155 5.93 16.41 -4.97
N SER A 156 6.12 16.87 -3.74
CA SER A 156 6.17 18.29 -3.38
C SER A 156 7.37 19.06 -3.92
N SER A 157 8.39 18.38 -4.48
CA SER A 157 9.51 19.04 -5.16
C SER A 157 9.15 19.52 -6.56
N GLY A 158 8.02 19.07 -7.11
CA GLY A 158 7.63 19.35 -8.49
C GLY A 158 8.32 18.45 -9.52
N ALA A 159 9.01 17.39 -9.09
CA ALA A 159 9.64 16.43 -9.99
C ALA A 159 8.60 15.80 -10.94
N THR A 160 8.90 15.79 -12.23
CA THR A 160 8.03 15.16 -13.25
C THR A 160 8.64 13.86 -13.79
N PRO A 161 7.81 12.86 -14.10
CA PRO A 161 8.28 11.58 -14.63
C PRO A 161 8.79 11.70 -16.07
N GLN A 162 9.72 10.82 -16.46
CA GLN A 162 10.13 10.68 -17.87
C GLN A 162 9.05 9.89 -18.64
N PRO A 163 8.69 10.23 -19.90
CA PRO A 163 9.31 11.18 -20.83
C PRO A 163 8.81 12.63 -20.70
N CYS A 164 7.99 12.96 -19.70
CA CYS A 164 7.42 14.28 -19.48
C CYS A 164 8.45 15.34 -19.00
N LYS A 165 9.74 15.23 -19.37
CA LYS A 165 10.71 16.31 -19.12
C LYS A 165 10.19 17.57 -19.76
N THR A 166 9.81 18.53 -18.93
CA THR A 166 9.88 19.93 -19.29
C THR A 166 11.34 20.20 -19.59
N THR A 167 11.66 20.57 -20.83
CA THR A 167 12.93 21.20 -21.16
C THR A 167 12.99 22.50 -20.36
N THR A 168 13.49 22.46 -19.13
CA THR A 168 13.89 23.67 -18.42
C THR A 168 15.18 24.14 -19.09
N SER A 169 15.04 24.83 -20.21
CA SER A 169 16.04 25.78 -20.65
C SER A 169 15.90 27.01 -19.78
N MET A 170 16.85 27.23 -18.87
CA MET A 170 17.50 28.50 -18.54
C MET A 170 18.42 28.29 -17.34
#